data_AF-A0A2X2WHJ7-F1
#
_entry.id   AF-A0A2X2WHJ7-F1
#
_cell.length_a   1.000
_cell.length_b   1.000
_cell.length_c   1.000
_cell.angle_alpha   90.00
_cell.angle_beta   90.00
_cell.angle_gamma   90.00
#
_symmetry.space_group_name_H-M   'P 1'
#
loop_
_entity.id
_entity.type
_entity.pdbx_description
1 polymer ?
#
loop_
_entity_poly.entity_id
_entity_poly.type
_entity_poly.pdbx_seq_one_letter_code
_entity_poly.pdbx_strand_id
1 'polypeptide(L)' 'MNRKSAYRYDALNRYPMTDVLRPFELTAAMCRMHWMSPIIIYWARRQSEQELASHAKAYGEWLANPVLAGGR' A
#
# COMPACT_ATOMS: atom_id res chain seq x y z
N MET A 1 2.10 -0.77 20.40
CA MET A 1 1.11 -0.12 19.49
C MET A 1 1.20 -0.84 18.15
N ASN A 2 0.14 -1.51 17.70
CA ASN A 2 0.21 -2.47 16.58
C ASN A 2 0.18 -1.75 15.21
N ARG A 3 1.10 -2.10 14.30
CA ARG A 3 1.51 -1.39 13.07
C ARG A 3 0.40 -1.03 12.07
N LYS A 4 -0.78 -1.68 12.18
CA LYS A 4 -1.95 -1.46 11.31
C LYS A 4 -3.00 -0.50 11.89
N SER A 5 -2.89 -0.10 13.17
CA SER A 5 -3.96 0.68 13.82
C SER A 5 -3.95 2.17 13.45
N ALA A 6 -2.82 2.73 13.02
CA ALA A 6 -2.68 4.15 12.72
C ALA A 6 -3.54 4.66 11.54
N TYR A 7 -4.18 3.77 10.78
CA TYR A 7 -5.09 4.11 9.67
C TYR A 7 -6.44 3.39 9.79
N ARG A 8 -6.75 2.91 11.00
CA ARG A 8 -8.14 2.66 11.40
C ARG A 8 -8.68 3.98 11.96
N TYR A 9 -10.00 4.10 12.02
CA TYR A 9 -10.71 5.26 12.54
C TYR A 9 -10.34 5.51 14.02
N ASP A 10 -9.19 6.13 14.27
CA ASP A 10 -8.72 6.61 15.57
C ASP A 10 -8.04 7.98 15.41
N ALA A 11 -7.92 8.69 16.53
CA ALA A 11 -7.82 10.14 16.64
C ALA A 11 -6.60 10.83 16.00
N LEU A 12 -5.70 10.11 15.32
CA LEU A 12 -4.50 10.68 14.69
C LEU A 12 -4.55 10.83 13.15
N ASN A 13 -5.35 10.03 12.44
CA ASN A 13 -5.47 10.12 10.99
C ASN A 13 -6.94 10.25 10.59
N ARG A 14 -7.34 11.45 10.12
CA ARG A 14 -8.72 11.77 9.76
C ARG A 14 -9.29 10.93 8.60
N TYR A 15 -8.44 10.28 7.81
CA TYR A 15 -8.85 9.50 6.64
C TYR A 15 -8.09 8.17 6.54
N PRO A 16 -8.76 7.06 6.18
CA PRO A 16 -8.10 5.81 5.85
C PRO A 16 -7.22 5.98 4.59
N MET A 17 -6.18 5.14 4.45
CA MET A 17 -5.30 5.21 3.27
C MET A 17 -6.05 5.00 1.95
N THR A 18 -7.16 4.28 1.96
CA THR A 18 -8.02 4.10 0.77
C THR A 18 -8.58 5.43 0.25
N ASP A 19 -8.93 6.35 1.14
CA ASP A 19 -9.43 7.68 0.72
C ASP A 19 -8.31 8.54 0.18
N VAL A 20 -7.14 8.50 0.81
CA VAL A 20 -5.93 9.20 0.36
C VAL A 20 -5.51 8.74 -1.04
N LEU A 21 -5.70 7.45 -1.35
CA LEU A 21 -5.29 6.85 -2.61
C LEU A 21 -6.37 6.88 -3.71
N ARG A 22 -7.59 7.29 -3.39
CA ARG A 22 -8.72 7.35 -4.34
C ARG A 22 -8.41 8.09 -5.65
N PRO A 23 -7.67 9.23 -5.67
CA PRO A 23 -7.32 9.88 -6.94
C PRO A 23 -6.50 9.00 -7.89
N PHE A 24 -5.64 8.12 -7.37
CA PHE A 24 -4.82 7.21 -8.17
C PHE A 24 -5.65 6.05 -8.73
N GLU A 25 -6.56 5.50 -7.93
CA GLU A 25 -7.51 4.48 -8.37
C GLU A 25 -8.41 5.01 -9.50
N LEU A 26 -8.93 6.23 -9.34
CA LEU A 26 -9.70 6.91 -10.40
C LEU A 26 -8.87 7.12 -11.67
N THR A 27 -7.60 7.51 -11.54
CA THR A 27 -6.69 7.67 -12.69
C THR A 27 -6.48 6.35 -13.42
N ALA A 28 -6.27 5.24 -12.69
CA ALA A 28 -6.15 3.92 -13.28
C ALA A 28 -7.42 3.53 -14.06
N ALA A 29 -8.60 3.77 -13.48
CA ALA A 29 -9.88 3.50 -14.14
C ALA A 29 -10.07 4.34 -15.42
N MET A 30 -9.77 5.64 -15.37
CA MET A 30 -9.86 6.53 -16.54
C MET A 30 -8.90 6.11 -17.66
N CYS A 31 -7.71 5.62 -17.31
CA CYS A 31 -6.70 5.14 -18.24
C CYS A 31 -6.89 3.66 -18.64
N ARG A 32 -7.96 2.99 -18.20
CA ARG A 32 -8.22 1.55 -18.42
C ARG A 32 -7.06 0.65 -17.95
N MET A 33 -6.37 1.06 -16.89
CA MET A 33 -5.33 0.27 -16.24
C MET A 33 -5.95 -0.64 -15.17
N HIS A 34 -5.27 -1.74 -14.87
CA HIS A 34 -5.63 -2.56 -13.71
C HIS A 34 -5.17 -1.87 -12.43
N TRP A 35 -6.11 -1.55 -11.54
CA TRP A 35 -5.75 -1.07 -10.21
C TRP A 35 -5.15 -2.21 -9.39
N MET A 36 -3.93 -2.01 -8.90
CA MET A 36 -3.24 -2.96 -8.05
C MET A 36 -3.30 -2.49 -6.60
N SER A 37 -3.51 -3.42 -5.67
CA SER A 37 -3.48 -3.09 -4.25
C SER A 37 -2.14 -2.44 -3.89
N PRO A 38 -2.14 -1.26 -3.26
CA PRO A 38 -0.93 -0.53 -2.95
C PRO A 38 -0.11 -1.26 -1.89
N ILE A 39 1.22 -1.20 -2.01
CA ILE A 39 2.14 -1.56 -0.93
C ILE A 39 2.41 -0.30 -0.12
N ILE A 40 2.08 -0.33 1.18
CA ILE A 40 2.17 0.82 2.07
C ILE A 40 3.17 0.52 3.18
N ILE A 41 4.25 1.30 3.25
CA ILE A 41 5.23 1.25 4.34
C ILE A 41 4.96 2.40 5.30
N TYR A 42 4.40 2.07 6.46
CA TYR A 42 4.14 3.06 7.51
C TYR A 42 5.43 3.45 8.23
N TRP A 43 5.54 4.73 8.62
CA TRP A 43 6.71 5.23 9.36
C TRP A 43 8.04 4.89 8.66
N ALA A 44 8.11 5.02 7.33
CA ALA A 44 9.24 4.53 6.53
C ALA A 44 10.62 4.94 7.07
N ARG A 45 10.77 6.18 7.57
CA ARG A 45 12.03 6.68 8.14
C ARG A 45 12.43 6.07 9.49
N ARG A 46 11.54 5.33 10.15
CA ARG A 46 11.76 4.68 11.46
C ARG A 46 11.80 3.16 11.36
N GLN A 47 11.73 2.59 10.16
CA GLN A 47 11.89 1.15 9.98
C GLN A 47 13.32 0.74 10.31
N SER A 48 13.48 -0.44 10.91
CA SER A 48 14.80 -1.06 11.02
C SER A 48 15.33 -1.48 9.64
N GLU A 49 16.64 -1.65 9.51
CA GLU A 49 17.25 -2.14 8.27
C GLU A 49 16.68 -3.52 7.88
N GLN A 50 16.46 -4.39 8.86
CA GLN A 50 15.91 -5.73 8.64
C GLN A 50 14.46 -5.68 8.13
N GLU A 51 13.62 -4.83 8.72
CA GLU A 51 12.24 -4.64 8.25
C GLU A 51 12.21 -4.05 6.84
N LEU A 52 13.06 -3.06 6.56
CA LEU A 52 13.13 -2.45 5.24
C LEU A 52 13.62 -3.45 4.18
N ALA A 53 14.61 -4.27 4.50
CA ALA A 53 15.09 -5.35 3.64
C ALA A 53 14.01 -6.39 3.37
N SER A 54 13.21 -6.75 4.38
CA SER A 54 12.06 -7.64 4.21
C SER A 54 11.00 -7.04 3.28
N HIS A 55 10.69 -5.75 3.42
CA HIS A 55 9.79 -5.04 2.53
C HIS A 55 10.31 -4.98 1.08
N ALA A 56 11.60 -4.71 0.90
CA ALA A 56 12.24 -4.69 -0.42
C ALA A 56 12.21 -6.06 -1.09
N LYS A 57 12.47 -7.13 -0.33
CA LYS A 57 12.38 -8.51 -0.83
C LYS A 57 10.96 -8.85 -1.29
N ALA A 58 9.96 -8.60 -0.45
CA ALA A 58 8.56 -8.87 -0.79
C ALA A 58 8.11 -8.07 -2.03
N TYR A 59 8.57 -6.82 -2.16
CA TYR A 59 8.32 -6.01 -3.36
C TYR A 59 8.96 -6.60 -4.61
N GLY A 60 10.21 -7.08 -4.51
CA GLY A 60 10.90 -7.76 -5.61
C GLY A 60 10.21 -9.05 -6.04
N GLU A 61 9.75 -9.87 -5.08
CA GLU A 61 8.99 -11.10 -5.35
C GLU A 61 7.65 -10.79 -6.05
N TRP A 62 6.98 -9.71 -5.67
CA TRP A 62 5.76 -9.24 -6.30
C TRP A 62 6.02 -8.75 -7.74
N LEU A 63 7.08 -7.98 -7.97
CA LEU A 63 7.47 -7.53 -9.32
C LEU A 63 7.83 -8.70 -10.25
N ALA A 64 8.40 -9.77 -9.69
CA ALA A 64 8.73 -10.98 -10.45
C ALA A 64 7.49 -11.79 -10.85
N ASN A 65 6.33 -11.58 -10.22
CA ASN A 65 5.07 -12.27 -10.51
C ASN A 65 3.87 -11.28 -10.58
N PRO A 66 3.83 -10.38 -11.57
CA PRO A 66 2.92 -9.22 -11.53
C PRO A 66 1.44 -9.53 -11.87
N VAL A 67 1.02 -10.78 -12.06
CA VAL A 67 -0.34 -11.16 -12.52
C VAL A 67 -0.74 -12.46 -11.80
N LEU A 68 -1.74 -12.56 -10.91
CA LEU A 68 -3.17 -12.32 -11.06
C LEU A 68 -3.80 -12.01 -9.68
N ALA A 69 -4.09 -10.75 -9.38
CA ALA A 69 -5.18 -10.41 -8.46
C ALA A 69 -6.13 -9.51 -9.23
N GLY A 70 -6.82 -10.13 -10.19
CA GLY A 70 -7.92 -9.54 -10.91
C GLY A 70 -9.01 -9.14 -9.93
N GLY A 71 -9.22 -7.83 -9.81
CA GLY A 71 -10.48 -7.29 -9.36
C GLY A 71 -11.63 -7.93 -10.12
N ARG A 72 -12.63 -8.36 -9.36
CA ARG A 72 -14.02 -8.19 -9.75
C ARG A 72 -14.53 -6.93 -9.09
#